data_AF-A0A9X2VRA2-F1
#
_entry.id   AF-A0A9X2VRA2-F1
#
_cell.length_a   1.000
_cell.length_b   1.000
_cell.length_c   1.000
_cell.angle_alpha   90.00
_cell.angle_beta   90.00
_cell.angle_gamma   90.00
#
_symmetry.space_group_name_H-M   'P 1'
#
loop_
_entity.id
_entity.type
_entity.pdbx_description
1 polymer ?
#
loop_
_entity_poly.entity_id
_entity_poly.type
_entity_poly.pdbx_seq_one_letter_code
_entity_poly.pdbx_strand_id
1 'polypeptide(L)'
;MDIVAQWVRTVWTEDATGGSAATLPVAFELPELAPLLTHEVTQQEWHDFAPHSTVHHGRPDENQVTLHEEADRVRVNLQVSPIGRPFRARRPPAVWVKQGEVVRWQINYRYSGLTTDAWIYALDTLNVACGPVAEDVFLSTPTHHVSELVNLF
;
A
#
# COMPACT_ATOMS: atom_id res chain seq x y z
N MET A 1 9.44 -17.74 5.56
CA MET A 1 9.69 -17.38 4.16
C MET A 1 10.19 -15.94 4.12
N ASP A 2 10.99 -15.55 3.12
CA ASP A 2 11.41 -14.15 3.00
C ASP A 2 10.25 -13.36 2.40
N ILE A 3 9.75 -12.38 3.16
CA ILE A 3 8.65 -11.52 2.73
C ILE A 3 9.18 -10.10 2.72
N VAL A 4 8.99 -9.41 1.60
CA VAL A 4 9.31 -7.99 1.48
C VAL A 4 8.02 -7.26 1.16
N ALA A 5 7.73 -6.22 1.92
CA ALA A 5 6.56 -5.39 1.76
C ALA A 5 6.97 -3.93 1.53
N GLN A 6 6.22 -3.23 0.68
CA GLN A 6 6.31 -1.78 0.56
C GLN A 6 4.91 -1.19 0.69
N TRP A 7 4.75 -0.25 1.61
CA TRP A 7 3.51 0.51 1.77
C TRP A 7 3.70 1.92 1.23
N VAL A 8 3.00 2.26 0.16
CA VAL A 8 2.99 3.63 -0.38
C VAL A 8 1.65 4.28 -0.02
N ARG A 9 1.70 5.32 0.81
CA ARG A 9 0.54 6.10 1.21
C ARG A 9 0.61 7.51 0.64
N THR A 10 -0.35 7.85 -0.22
CA THR A 10 -0.57 9.22 -0.67
C THR A 10 -1.72 9.85 0.10
N VAL A 11 -1.56 11.06 0.62
CA VAL A 11 -2.57 11.79 1.39
C VAL A 11 -2.75 13.21 0.84
N TRP A 12 -4.00 13.63 0.61
CA TRP A 12 -4.33 14.95 0.06
C TRP A 12 -5.70 15.44 0.55
N THR A 13 -5.96 16.73 0.38
CA THR A 13 -7.22 17.40 0.72
C THR A 13 -8.09 17.61 -0.52
N GLU A 14 -9.31 18.14 -0.37
CA GLU A 14 -10.15 18.52 -1.51
C GLU A 14 -9.50 19.56 -2.44
N ASP A 15 -8.64 20.42 -1.88
CA ASP A 15 -8.00 21.54 -2.61
C ASP A 15 -6.96 21.04 -3.62
N ALA A 16 -6.27 19.95 -3.30
CA ALA A 16 -5.54 19.14 -4.26
C ALA A 16 -6.55 18.40 -5.16
N THR A 17 -7.07 19.11 -6.18
CA THR A 17 -7.84 18.50 -7.27
C THR A 17 -7.26 17.13 -7.63
N GLY A 18 -8.11 16.10 -7.59
CA GLY A 18 -7.74 14.67 -7.58
C GLY A 18 -6.90 14.14 -8.75
N GLY A 19 -6.46 15.00 -9.67
CA GLY A 19 -5.51 14.69 -10.74
C GLY A 19 -4.05 14.60 -10.27
N SER A 20 -3.59 15.47 -9.36
CA SER A 20 -2.16 15.49 -8.97
C SER A 20 -1.76 14.26 -8.13
N ALA A 21 -2.63 13.82 -7.23
CA ALA A 21 -2.40 12.63 -6.40
C ALA A 21 -2.47 11.32 -7.20
N ALA A 22 -3.29 11.28 -8.25
CA ALA A 22 -3.47 10.09 -9.10
C ALA A 22 -2.25 9.78 -9.98
N THR A 23 -1.37 10.74 -10.21
CA THR A 23 -0.15 10.59 -11.02
C THR A 23 1.10 10.26 -10.22
N LEU A 24 0.99 10.18 -8.89
CA LEU A 24 2.15 9.92 -8.04
C LEU A 24 2.61 8.45 -8.14
N PRO A 25 3.92 8.19 -7.95
CA PRO A 25 4.43 6.82 -7.94
C PRO A 25 3.76 5.99 -6.84
N VAL A 26 3.35 4.77 -7.19
CA VAL A 26 2.73 3.81 -6.26
C VAL A 26 3.69 2.69 -5.85
N ALA A 27 4.95 2.81 -6.27
CA ALA A 27 6.05 1.93 -5.93
C ALA A 27 7.38 2.68 -6.05
N PHE A 28 8.36 2.26 -5.24
CA PHE A 28 9.70 2.82 -5.19
C PHE A 28 10.73 1.68 -5.18
N GLU A 29 11.98 1.99 -5.50
CA GLU A 29 13.09 1.08 -5.23
C GLU A 29 13.19 0.79 -3.73
N LEU A 30 13.55 -0.44 -3.38
CA LEU A 30 13.86 -0.81 -2.02
C LEU A 30 15.17 -0.10 -1.61
N PRO A 31 15.20 0.58 -0.46
CA PRO A 31 16.40 1.29 -0.01
C PRO A 31 17.53 0.35 0.40
N GLU A 32 17.20 -0.93 0.64
CA GLU A 32 18.15 -1.99 0.98
C GLU A 32 17.51 -3.36 0.68
N LEU A 33 18.36 -4.38 0.55
CA LEU A 33 17.93 -5.77 0.39
C LEU A 33 18.14 -6.53 1.70
N ALA A 34 17.03 -6.79 2.40
CA ALA A 34 17.02 -7.61 3.60
C ALA A 34 15.84 -8.58 3.59
N PRO A 35 16.00 -9.80 4.14
CA PRO A 35 14.84 -10.65 4.41
C PRO A 35 13.96 -9.99 5.47
N LEU A 36 12.63 -10.11 5.32
CA LEU A 36 11.65 -9.50 6.24
C LEU A 36 11.82 -7.98 6.34
N LEU A 37 11.64 -7.31 5.22
CA LEU A 37 11.75 -5.86 5.11
C LEU A 37 10.36 -5.25 4.86
N THR A 38 10.03 -4.21 5.63
CA THR A 38 8.86 -3.37 5.38
C THR A 38 9.34 -1.95 5.08
N HIS A 39 9.11 -1.50 3.85
CA HIS A 39 9.45 -0.17 3.37
C HIS A 39 8.21 0.71 3.29
N GLU A 40 8.11 1.71 4.13
CA GLU A 40 6.98 2.64 4.13
C GLU A 40 7.38 3.94 3.42
N VAL A 41 6.56 4.36 2.46
CA VAL A 41 6.70 5.63 1.75
C VAL A 41 5.43 6.43 1.92
N THR A 42 5.55 7.64 2.45
CA THR A 42 4.40 8.55 2.58
C THR A 42 4.61 9.79 1.71
N GLN A 43 3.56 10.17 0.98
CA GLN A 43 3.50 11.37 0.15
C GLN A 43 2.30 12.19 0.60
N GLN A 44 2.52 13.43 1.05
CA GLN A 44 1.48 14.26 1.64
C GLN A 44 1.44 15.61 0.93
N GLU A 45 0.23 16.12 0.66
CA GLU A 45 0.04 17.40 -0.02
C GLU A 45 0.78 18.55 0.66
N TRP A 46 0.68 18.67 1.99
CA TRP A 46 1.34 19.73 2.77
C TRP A 46 2.87 19.56 2.88
N HIS A 47 3.42 18.52 2.25
CA HIS A 47 4.84 18.31 2.02
C HIS A 47 5.16 18.24 0.52
N ASP A 48 4.36 18.90 -0.32
CA ASP A 48 4.49 18.95 -1.79
C ASP A 48 4.57 17.56 -2.44
N PHE A 49 3.96 16.56 -1.79
CA PHE A 49 4.03 15.15 -2.16
C PHE A 49 5.45 14.55 -2.23
N ALA A 50 6.44 15.19 -1.61
CA ALA A 50 7.78 14.65 -1.50
C ALA A 50 7.75 13.27 -0.78
N PRO A 51 8.37 12.23 -1.34
CA PRO A 51 8.35 10.89 -0.74
C PRO A 51 9.20 10.88 0.53
N HIS A 52 8.57 10.50 1.64
CA HIS A 52 9.24 10.28 2.93
C HIS A 52 9.31 8.78 3.18
N SER A 53 10.54 8.27 3.27
CA SER A 53 10.83 6.83 3.35
C SER A 53 11.25 6.40 4.75
N THR A 54 10.63 5.35 5.26
CA THR A 54 10.99 4.68 6.52
C THR A 54 11.15 3.19 6.28
N VAL A 55 12.12 2.58 6.97
CA VAL A 55 12.41 1.15 6.83
C VAL A 55 12.28 0.47 8.17
N HIS A 56 11.60 -0.68 8.17
CA HIS A 56 11.46 -1.56 9.32
C HIS A 56 11.93 -2.96 8.96
N HIS A 57 12.82 -3.51 9.78
CA HIS A 57 13.16 -4.93 9.73
C HIS A 57 12.12 -5.70 10.54
N GLY A 58 11.33 -6.50 9.85
CA GLY A 58 10.24 -7.26 10.42
C GLY A 58 9.07 -7.41 9.47
N ARG A 59 8.04 -8.07 9.98
CA ARG A 59 6.77 -8.20 9.26
C ARG A 59 6.04 -6.86 9.25
N PRO A 60 5.26 -6.58 8.19
CA PRO A 60 4.35 -5.45 8.22
C PRO A 60 3.32 -5.61 9.36
N ASP A 61 2.79 -4.49 9.83
CA ASP A 61 1.83 -4.45 10.94
C ASP A 61 0.61 -5.35 10.66
N GLU A 62 0.32 -6.27 11.58
CA GLU A 62 -0.80 -7.22 11.46
C GLU A 62 -2.17 -6.55 11.43
N ASN A 63 -2.27 -5.33 11.96
CA ASN A 63 -3.47 -4.50 11.88
C ASN A 63 -3.70 -3.90 10.49
N GLN A 64 -2.66 -3.86 9.65
CA GLN A 64 -2.70 -3.32 8.29
C GLN A 64 -2.71 -4.42 7.22
N VAL A 65 -2.05 -5.55 7.48
CA VAL A 65 -2.03 -6.70 6.58
C VAL A 65 -1.94 -8.00 7.36
N THR A 66 -2.81 -8.95 7.03
CA THR A 66 -2.69 -10.31 7.53
C THR A 66 -1.95 -11.16 6.52
N LEU A 67 -0.90 -11.83 6.99
CA LEU A 67 -0.08 -12.73 6.20
C LEU A 67 -0.24 -14.16 6.73
N HIS A 68 -0.60 -15.10 5.86
CA HIS A 68 -0.65 -16.53 6.20
C HIS A 68 0.30 -17.31 5.30
N GLU A 69 1.38 -17.82 5.87
CA GLU A 69 2.41 -18.56 5.13
C GLU A 69 2.08 -20.04 4.98
N GLU A 70 2.43 -20.58 3.82
CA GLU A 70 2.63 -22.01 3.57
C GLU A 70 4.06 -22.21 3.03
N ALA A 71 4.45 -23.45 2.73
CA ALA A 71 5.83 -23.80 2.39
C ALA A 71 6.42 -23.00 1.22
N ASP A 72 5.61 -22.62 0.22
CA ASP A 72 6.06 -21.98 -1.04
C ASP A 72 5.30 -20.69 -1.39
N ARG A 73 4.39 -20.24 -0.53
CA ARG A 73 3.47 -19.12 -0.81
C ARG A 73 2.99 -18.43 0.45
N VAL A 74 2.62 -17.16 0.31
CA VAL A 74 1.98 -16.36 1.37
C VAL A 74 0.62 -15.89 0.90
N ARG A 75 -0.38 -16.03 1.76
CA ARG A 75 -1.69 -15.42 1.57
C ARG A 75 -1.65 -14.01 2.12
N VAL A 76 -1.87 -13.03 1.25
CA VAL A 76 -1.87 -11.60 1.57
C VAL A 76 -3.31 -11.11 1.65
N ASN A 77 -3.68 -10.53 2.79
CA ASN A 77 -4.96 -9.89 3.00
C ASN A 77 -4.78 -8.48 3.57
N LEU A 78 -5.02 -7.45 2.76
CA LEU A 78 -4.98 -6.07 3.24
C LEU A 78 -6.14 -5.80 4.20
N GLN A 79 -5.85 -5.18 5.34
CA GLN A 79 -6.85 -4.74 6.31
C GLN A 79 -7.28 -3.31 6.03
N VAL A 80 -8.57 -3.04 6.19
CA VAL A 80 -9.17 -1.74 5.85
C VAL A 80 -9.10 -0.83 7.06
N SER A 81 -8.78 0.45 6.83
CA SER A 81 -8.91 1.47 7.86
C SER A 81 -10.32 1.46 8.49
N PRO A 82 -10.44 1.32 9.82
CA PRO A 82 -11.74 1.19 10.49
C PRO A 82 -12.56 2.48 10.47
N ILE A 83 -11.90 3.63 10.33
CA ILE A 83 -12.52 4.96 10.31
C ILE A 83 -12.64 5.54 8.90
N GLY A 84 -11.95 4.95 7.91
CA GLY A 84 -12.01 5.39 6.51
C GLY A 84 -13.38 5.20 5.89
N ARG A 85 -13.72 6.06 4.92
CA ARG A 85 -14.94 5.96 4.10
C ARG A 85 -14.57 5.80 2.62
N PRO A 86 -15.42 5.18 1.79
CA PRO A 86 -16.65 4.48 2.16
C PRO A 86 -16.36 3.10 2.76
N PHE A 87 -17.36 2.57 3.48
CA PHE A 87 -17.36 1.16 3.86
C PHE A 87 -17.54 0.29 2.61
N ARG A 88 -16.74 -0.76 2.49
CA ARG A 88 -16.78 -1.69 1.36
C ARG A 88 -17.60 -2.91 1.74
N ALA A 89 -18.82 -3.02 1.19
CA ALA A 89 -19.74 -4.12 1.50
C ALA A 89 -19.22 -5.48 0.98
N ARG A 90 -18.45 -5.48 -0.11
CA ARG A 90 -17.80 -6.66 -0.68
C ARG A 90 -16.35 -6.31 -1.01
N ARG A 91 -15.43 -7.13 -0.51
CA ARG A 91 -14.00 -6.99 -0.79
C ARG A 91 -13.48 -8.13 -1.65
N PRO A 92 -12.43 -7.90 -2.43
CA PRO A 92 -11.66 -8.98 -3.06
C PRO A 92 -11.17 -9.97 -2.00
N PRO A 93 -11.11 -11.27 -2.31
CA PRO A 93 -10.54 -12.25 -1.41
C PRO A 93 -9.03 -12.03 -1.26
N ALA A 94 -8.46 -12.53 -0.16
CA ALA A 94 -7.02 -12.58 0.04
C ALA A 94 -6.31 -13.35 -1.10
N VAL A 95 -5.15 -12.86 -1.52
CA VAL A 95 -4.40 -13.35 -2.69
C VAL A 95 -3.24 -14.23 -2.24
N TRP A 96 -3.04 -15.35 -2.90
CA TRP A 96 -1.84 -16.16 -2.72
C TRP A 96 -0.72 -15.66 -3.62
N VAL A 97 0.44 -15.42 -3.02
CA VAL A 97 1.66 -14.93 -3.70
C VAL A 97 2.74 -15.99 -3.52
N LYS A 98 3.21 -16.55 -4.62
CA LYS A 98 4.31 -17.53 -4.63
C LYS A 98 5.67 -16.84 -4.66
N GLN A 99 6.72 -17.61 -4.44
CA GLN A 99 8.09 -17.14 -4.65
C GLN A 99 8.28 -16.53 -6.05
N GLY A 100 8.84 -15.33 -6.12
CA GLY A 100 9.04 -14.58 -7.37
C GLY A 100 7.80 -13.87 -7.91
N GLU A 101 6.64 -14.04 -7.27
CA GLU A 101 5.43 -13.28 -7.60
C GLU A 101 5.36 -11.99 -6.75
N VAL A 102 4.68 -11.00 -7.32
CA VAL A 102 4.40 -9.72 -6.67
C VAL A 102 2.90 -9.46 -6.69
N VAL A 103 2.35 -9.04 -5.55
CA VAL A 103 1.02 -8.45 -5.49
C VAL A 103 1.12 -6.95 -5.29
N ARG A 104 0.32 -6.20 -6.05
CA ARG A 104 0.01 -4.79 -5.81
C ARG A 104 -1.45 -4.66 -5.44
N TRP A 105 -1.72 -4.19 -4.22
CA TRP A 105 -3.07 -3.99 -3.70
C TRP A 105 -3.31 -2.51 -3.44
N GLN A 106 -4.31 -1.92 -4.11
CA GLN A 106 -4.63 -0.50 -4.01
C GLN A 106 -6.00 -0.28 -3.41
N ILE A 107 -6.09 0.63 -2.44
CA ILE A 107 -7.33 0.99 -1.77
C ILE A 107 -7.33 2.47 -1.41
N ASN A 108 -8.47 3.15 -1.58
CA ASN A 108 -8.59 4.56 -1.28
C ASN A 108 -9.65 4.87 -0.21
N TYR A 109 -9.46 5.98 0.49
CA TYR A 109 -10.32 6.42 1.58
C TYR A 109 -10.54 7.91 1.53
N ARG A 110 -11.63 8.34 2.15
CA ARG A 110 -11.77 9.69 2.70
C ARG A 110 -12.00 9.62 4.21
N TYR A 111 -11.51 10.63 4.91
CA TYR A 111 -11.62 10.82 6.34
C TYR A 111 -12.23 12.20 6.58
N SER A 112 -13.14 12.30 7.56
CA SER A 112 -13.57 13.61 8.03
C SER A 112 -12.37 14.31 8.67
N GLY A 113 -12.08 15.54 8.26
CA GLY A 113 -11.07 16.36 8.91
C GLY A 113 -11.39 16.49 10.40
N LEU A 114 -10.41 16.21 11.28
CA LEU A 114 -10.61 16.31 12.73
C LEU A 114 -10.69 17.78 13.21
N THR A 115 -10.14 18.70 12.43
CA THR A 115 -10.03 20.13 12.76
C THR A 115 -10.63 21.05 11.70
N THR A 116 -11.07 20.49 10.57
CA THR A 116 -11.62 21.22 9.41
C THR A 116 -12.82 20.46 8.89
N ASP A 117 -13.83 21.16 8.39
CA ASP A 117 -14.98 20.53 7.71
C ASP A 117 -14.60 19.90 6.34
N ALA A 118 -13.35 20.09 5.90
CA ALA A 118 -12.82 19.52 4.67
C ALA A 118 -12.53 18.01 4.79
N TRP A 119 -12.72 17.28 3.69
CA TRP A 119 -12.33 15.88 3.58
C TRP A 119 -10.81 15.74 3.36
N ILE A 120 -10.24 14.73 4.01
CA ILE A 120 -8.88 14.25 3.75
C ILE A 120 -8.99 12.93 3.01
N TYR A 121 -8.30 12.80 1.90
CA TYR A 121 -8.25 11.60 1.07
C TYR A 121 -6.94 10.86 1.29
N ALA A 122 -6.98 9.54 1.16
CA ALA A 122 -5.79 8.72 1.12
C ALA A 122 -5.89 7.64 0.05
N LEU A 123 -4.76 7.30 -0.56
CA LEU A 123 -4.55 6.14 -1.40
C LEU A 123 -3.43 5.31 -0.76
N ASP A 124 -3.77 4.11 -0.35
CA ASP A 124 -2.82 3.11 0.11
C ASP A 124 -2.53 2.13 -1.04
N THR A 125 -1.25 1.93 -1.33
CA THR A 125 -0.75 0.87 -2.19
C THR A 125 0.17 -0.03 -1.39
N LEU A 126 -0.26 -1.27 -1.18
CA LEU A 126 0.55 -2.33 -0.60
C LEU A 126 1.17 -3.15 -1.74
N ASN A 127 2.49 -3.15 -1.83
CA ASN A 127 3.24 -4.09 -2.66
C ASN A 127 3.83 -5.19 -1.77
N VAL A 128 3.67 -6.46 -2.13
CA VAL A 128 4.29 -7.58 -1.40
C VAL A 128 4.93 -8.54 -2.39
N ALA A 129 6.17 -8.92 -2.10
CA ALA A 129 6.93 -9.92 -2.83
C ALA A 129 7.40 -11.03 -1.88
N CYS A 130 7.62 -12.20 -2.45
CA CYS A 130 7.99 -13.41 -1.72
C CYS A 130 9.29 -14.02 -2.27
N GLY A 131 10.22 -14.34 -1.37
CA GLY A 131 11.53 -14.90 -1.67
C GLY A 131 12.62 -13.85 -1.91
N PRO A 132 13.74 -14.25 -2.52
CA PRO A 132 14.79 -13.32 -2.93
C PRO A 132 14.25 -12.32 -3.96
N VAL A 133 14.48 -11.03 -3.72
CA VAL A 133 14.00 -9.93 -4.56
C VAL A 133 15.14 -9.01 -4.96
N ALA A 134 14.98 -8.32 -6.08
CA ALA A 134 15.84 -7.21 -6.49
C ALA A 134 15.31 -5.87 -5.93
N GLU A 135 16.14 -4.84 -5.94
CA GLU A 135 15.78 -3.51 -5.40
C GLU A 135 14.60 -2.88 -6.14
N ASP A 136 14.48 -3.17 -7.43
CA ASP A 136 13.45 -2.67 -8.34
C ASP A 136 12.22 -3.58 -8.44
N VAL A 137 12.08 -4.61 -7.58
CA VAL A 137 11.04 -5.64 -7.67
C VAL A 137 9.63 -5.04 -7.82
N PHE A 138 9.34 -3.94 -7.12
CA PHE A 138 8.05 -3.28 -7.14
C PHE A 138 7.85 -2.30 -8.29
N LEU A 139 8.89 -1.96 -9.05
CA LEU A 139 8.76 -1.11 -10.25
C LEU A 139 8.29 -1.91 -11.48
N SER A 140 8.45 -3.22 -11.44
CA SER A 140 7.96 -4.13 -12.48
C SER A 140 6.42 -4.23 -12.50
N THR A 141 5.88 -4.83 -13.56
CA THR A 141 4.45 -5.14 -13.62
C THR A 141 4.12 -6.24 -12.61
N PRO A 142 3.19 -6.03 -11.67
CA PRO A 142 2.88 -7.01 -10.65
C PRO A 142 2.20 -8.25 -11.26
N THR A 143 2.49 -9.42 -10.71
CA THR A 143 1.82 -10.68 -11.08
C THR A 143 0.34 -10.64 -10.73
N HIS A 144 0.01 -10.05 -9.57
CA HIS A 144 -1.35 -9.89 -9.07
C HIS A 144 -1.63 -8.41 -8.84
N HIS A 145 -2.72 -7.89 -9.42
CA HIS A 145 -3.20 -6.54 -9.16
C HIS A 145 -4.60 -6.60 -8.55
N VAL A 146 -4.74 -6.06 -7.35
CA VAL A 146 -6.03 -5.92 -6.66
C VAL A 146 -6.35 -4.44 -6.54
N SER A 147 -7.47 -4.02 -7.12
CA SER A 147 -7.95 -2.66 -7.03
C SER A 147 -9.27 -2.62 -6.25
N GLU A 148 -9.27 -1.87 -5.16
CA GLU A 148 -10.46 -1.51 -4.38
C GLU A 148 -10.74 -0.01 -4.46
N LEU A 149 -10.24 0.64 -5.52
CA LEU A 149 -10.45 2.05 -5.77
C LEU A 149 -11.91 2.33 -6.08
N VAL A 150 -12.45 3.38 -5.48
CA VAL A 150 -13.80 3.87 -5.73
C VAL A 150 -13.79 5.36 -6.01
N ASN A 151 -14.87 5.87 -6.62
CA ASN A 151 -15.04 7.32 -6.71
C ASN A 151 -15.31 7.89 -5.31
N LEU A 152 -14.51 8.87 -4.90
CA LEU A 152 -14.62 9.55 -3.61
C LEU A 152 -15.26 10.94 -3.70
N PHE A 153 -15.55 11.42 -4.91
CA PHE A 153 -16.12 12.73 -5.26
C PHE A 153 -17.56 12.59 -5.76
#